data_AF-A0A948FNC2-F1
#
_entry.id   AF-A0A948FNC2-F1
#
_cell.length_a   1.000
_cell.length_b   1.000
_cell.length_c   1.000
_cell.angle_alpha   90.00
_cell.angle_beta   90.00
_cell.angle_gamma   90.00
#
_symmetry.space_group_name_H-M   'P 1'
#
loop_
_entity.id
_entity.type
_entity.pdbx_description
1 polymer ?
#
loop_
_entity_poly.entity_id
_entity_poly.type
_entity_poly.pdbx_seq_one_letter_code
_entity_poly.pdbx_strand_id
1 'polypeptide(L)'
;GAALGGLIAFVLSIPAIVVELADRKHKLNLPLLVDVKEIWGRKITQPEMFWLGLLNHLVMGAIFGLLYPLFVVNEWLYVTGNPYSMLSLFIYALHFWLVSMVIVFPILGFGLFGRREGKLVWIEVLITMILIGVAMQFAIDWFRPFFFALPV
;
A
#
# COMPACT_ATOMS: atom_id res chain seq x y z
N GLY A 1 14.03 4.21 1.19
CA GLY A 1 12.86 3.39 1.56
C GLY A 1 11.57 4.17 1.40
N ALA A 2 11.23 5.02 2.36
CA ALA A 2 9.95 5.73 2.41
C ALA A 2 9.60 6.52 1.14
N ALA A 3 10.52 7.34 0.63
CA ALA A 3 10.30 8.13 -0.58
C ALA A 3 10.01 7.26 -1.82
N LEU A 4 10.69 6.11 -1.96
CA LEU A 4 10.47 5.18 -3.06
C LEU A 4 9.10 4.49 -2.95
N GLY A 5 8.73 4.02 -1.75
CA GLY A 5 7.42 3.43 -1.52
C GLY A 5 6.27 4.42 -1.73
N GLY A 6 6.44 5.66 -1.26
CA GLY A 6 5.48 6.74 -1.49
C GLY A 6 5.36 7.13 -2.97
N LEU A 7 6.48 7.18 -3.71
CA LEU A 7 6.48 7.43 -5.15
C LEU A 7 5.76 6.30 -5.92
N ILE A 8 6.02 5.04 -5.57
CA ILE A 8 5.33 3.89 -6.19
C ILE A 8 3.83 3.99 -5.95
N ALA A 9 3.41 4.23 -4.71
CA ALA A 9 1.99 4.42 -4.37
C ALA A 9 1.39 5.62 -5.14
N PHE A 10 2.12 6.72 -5.26
CA PHE A 10 1.68 7.86 -6.06
C PHE A 10 1.47 7.48 -7.53
N VAL A 11 2.43 6.80 -8.16
CA VAL A 11 2.32 6.35 -9.56
C VAL A 11 1.13 5.40 -9.74
N LEU A 12 0.93 4.45 -8.83
CA LEU A 12 -0.20 3.51 -8.88
C LEU A 12 -1.56 4.21 -8.66
N SER A 13 -1.57 5.37 -7.99
CA SER A 13 -2.78 6.17 -7.79
C SER A 13 -3.16 7.08 -8.97
N ILE A 14 -2.26 7.29 -9.94
CA ILE A 14 -2.51 8.18 -11.10
C ILE A 14 -3.80 7.83 -11.85
N PRO A 15 -4.09 6.55 -12.20
CA PRO A 15 -5.34 6.20 -12.88
C PRO A 15 -6.57 6.63 -12.08
N ALA A 16 -6.52 6.49 -10.76
CA ALA A 16 -7.62 6.90 -9.89
C ALA A 16 -7.78 8.42 -9.83
N ILE A 17 -6.67 9.16 -9.75
CA ILE A 17 -6.66 10.64 -9.82
C ILE A 17 -7.24 11.12 -11.15
N VAL A 18 -6.84 10.51 -12.27
CA VAL A 18 -7.34 10.89 -13.60
C VAL A 18 -8.84 10.65 -13.71
N VAL A 19 -9.34 9.50 -13.26
CA VAL A 19 -10.78 9.19 -13.25
C VAL A 19 -11.54 10.18 -12.38
N GLU A 20 -11.03 10.51 -11.20
CA GLU A 20 -11.67 11.47 -10.29
C GLU A 20 -11.76 12.89 -10.89
N LEU A 21 -10.70 13.34 -11.56
CA LEU A 21 -10.68 14.65 -12.19
C LEU A 21 -11.57 14.71 -13.45
N ALA A 22 -11.63 13.63 -14.22
CA ALA A 22 -12.37 13.55 -15.47
C ALA A 22 -13.88 13.36 -15.26
N ASP A 23 -14.27 12.49 -14.34
CA ASP A 23 -15.65 12.05 -14.17
C ASP A 23 -16.16 12.39 -12.77
N ARG A 24 -16.13 13.69 -12.40
CA ARG A 24 -16.49 14.30 -11.09
C ARG A 24 -17.77 13.76 -10.40
N LYS A 25 -18.51 12.85 -11.04
CA LYS A 25 -19.61 12.04 -10.52
C LYS A 25 -19.09 10.63 -10.18
N HIS A 26 -18.36 10.54 -9.06
CA HIS A 26 -17.92 9.33 -8.37
C HIS A 26 -18.91 8.16 -8.48
N LYS A 27 -18.65 7.21 -9.39
CA LYS A 27 -19.40 5.95 -9.52
C LYS A 27 -18.53 4.71 -9.62
N LEU A 28 -17.21 4.87 -9.68
CA LEU A 28 -16.28 3.76 -9.82
C LEU A 28 -15.66 3.47 -8.45
N ASN A 29 -16.03 2.34 -7.85
CA ASN A 29 -15.26 1.72 -6.77
C ASN A 29 -13.90 1.31 -7.38
N LEU A 30 -12.91 2.19 -7.32
CA LEU A 30 -11.62 1.95 -7.95
C LEU A 30 -10.81 1.03 -7.03
N PRO A 31 -10.40 -0.17 -7.50
CA PRO A 31 -9.84 -1.23 -6.64
C PRO A 31 -8.43 -0.95 -6.06
N LEU A 32 -7.96 0.31 -6.12
CA LEU A 32 -6.63 0.75 -5.69
C LEU A 32 -6.67 1.73 -4.49
N LEU A 33 -7.81 2.39 -4.28
CA LEU A 33 -8.01 3.34 -3.19
C LEU A 33 -9.15 2.84 -2.32
N VAL A 34 -8.96 2.91 -1.00
CA VAL A 34 -10.03 2.57 -0.06
C VAL A 34 -10.95 3.78 0.05
N ASP A 35 -12.23 3.58 -0.29
CA ASP A 35 -13.27 4.57 -0.10
C ASP A 35 -13.57 4.74 1.39
N VAL A 36 -13.04 5.81 2.00
CA VAL A 36 -13.26 6.13 3.42
C VAL A 36 -14.61 6.81 3.61
N LYS A 37 -15.63 6.04 3.92
CA LYS A 37 -17.03 6.45 4.14
C LYS A 37 -17.24 7.07 5.52
N GLU A 38 -16.56 6.55 6.52
CA GLU A 38 -16.75 6.98 7.90
C GLU A 38 -15.43 6.98 8.68
N ILE A 39 -15.21 8.04 9.48
CA ILE A 39 -14.12 8.07 10.47
C ILE A 39 -14.75 8.35 11.83
N TRP A 40 -14.60 7.40 12.76
CA TRP A 40 -15.10 7.51 14.14
C TRP A 40 -16.57 8.00 14.27
N GLY A 41 -17.49 7.47 13.46
CA GLY A 41 -18.90 7.89 13.50
C GLY A 41 -19.24 9.09 12.62
N ARG A 42 -18.24 9.82 12.10
CA ARG A 42 -18.46 10.96 11.20
C ARG A 42 -18.50 10.48 9.75
N LYS A 43 -19.63 10.70 9.09
CA LYS A 43 -19.76 10.51 7.64
C LYS A 43 -18.90 11.51 6.89
N ILE A 44 -18.14 11.00 5.93
CA ILE A 44 -17.23 11.77 5.08
C ILE A 44 -17.96 12.16 3.79
N THR A 45 -17.74 13.39 3.32
CA THR A 45 -18.34 13.83 2.05
C THR A 45 -17.63 13.17 0.86
N GLN A 46 -18.30 13.11 -0.29
CA GLN A 46 -17.76 12.44 -1.49
C GLN A 46 -16.36 12.95 -1.91
N PRO A 47 -16.08 14.27 -1.98
CA PRO A 47 -14.74 14.74 -2.31
C PRO A 47 -13.71 14.38 -1.24
N GLU A 48 -14.08 14.46 0.04
CA GLU A 48 -13.19 14.12 1.15
C GLU A 48 -12.83 12.63 1.14
N MET A 49 -13.76 11.75 0.74
CA MET A 49 -13.56 10.31 0.67
C MET A 49 -12.40 9.93 -0.25
N PHE A 50 -12.37 10.50 -1.46
CA PHE A 50 -11.28 10.29 -2.41
C PHE A 50 -9.94 10.76 -1.84
N TRP A 51 -9.87 12.00 -1.33
CA TRP A 51 -8.63 12.56 -0.81
C TRP A 51 -8.10 11.81 0.40
N LEU A 52 -8.97 11.34 1.29
CA LEU A 52 -8.61 10.52 2.45
C LEU A 52 -8.14 9.13 2.02
N GLY A 53 -8.81 8.51 1.05
CA GLY A 53 -8.38 7.24 0.46
C GLY A 53 -7.01 7.34 -0.21
N LEU A 54 -6.78 8.41 -0.98
CA LEU A 54 -5.50 8.72 -1.61
C LEU A 54 -4.41 8.96 -0.57
N LEU A 55 -4.68 9.80 0.44
CA LEU A 55 -3.73 10.07 1.51
C LEU A 55 -3.35 8.79 2.24
N ASN A 56 -4.33 7.96 2.60
CA ASN A 56 -4.09 6.67 3.23
C ASN A 56 -3.23 5.76 2.33
N HIS A 57 -3.53 5.67 1.04
CA HIS A 57 -2.73 4.89 0.09
C HIS A 57 -1.26 5.36 0.03
N LEU A 58 -1.03 6.67 -0.05
CA LEU A 58 0.31 7.25 -0.07
C LEU A 58 1.08 7.01 1.23
N VAL A 59 0.43 7.22 2.38
CA VAL A 59 1.02 6.97 3.70
C VAL A 59 1.37 5.49 3.85
N MET A 60 0.47 4.60 3.47
CA MET A 60 0.70 3.15 3.54
C MET A 60 1.84 2.71 2.61
N GLY A 61 1.92 3.24 1.39
CA GLY A 61 3.04 2.98 0.49
C GLY A 61 4.38 3.50 1.03
N ALA A 62 4.40 4.69 1.63
CA ALA A 62 5.58 5.25 2.26
C ALA A 62 6.04 4.40 3.46
N ILE A 63 5.12 3.99 4.34
CA ILE A 63 5.42 3.11 5.47
C ILE A 63 5.90 1.75 4.95
N PHE A 64 5.26 1.18 3.93
CA PHE A 64 5.65 -0.07 3.30
C PHE A 64 7.11 -0.01 2.83
N GLY A 65 7.48 1.03 2.08
CA GLY A 65 8.85 1.23 1.59
C GLY A 65 9.86 1.57 2.69
N LEU A 66 9.41 2.16 3.80
CA LEU A 66 10.25 2.46 4.98
C LEU A 66 10.58 1.20 5.77
N LEU A 67 9.57 0.37 6.05
CA LEU A 67 9.71 -0.80 6.92
C LEU A 67 10.41 -1.96 6.21
N TYR A 68 10.29 -2.09 4.89
CA TYR A 68 10.89 -3.21 4.17
C TYR A 68 12.40 -3.33 4.38
N PRO A 69 13.23 -2.26 4.23
CA PRO A 69 14.65 -2.32 4.59
C PRO A 69 14.93 -2.74 6.04
N LEU A 70 14.07 -2.37 7.00
CA LEU A 70 14.23 -2.78 8.40
C LEU A 70 14.02 -4.29 8.57
N PHE A 71 13.05 -4.87 7.87
CA PHE A 71 12.86 -6.33 7.83
C PHE A 71 14.05 -7.05 7.22
N VAL A 72 14.70 -6.45 6.21
CA VAL A 72 15.91 -6.99 5.59
C VAL A 72 17.10 -6.94 6.56
N VAL A 73 17.38 -5.78 7.16
CA VAL A 73 18.54 -5.58 8.05
C VAL A 73 18.46 -6.44 9.31
N ASN A 74 17.26 -6.66 9.85
CA ASN A 74 17.06 -7.48 11.05
C ASN A 74 16.84 -8.98 10.74
N GLU A 75 17.03 -9.41 9.49
CA GLU A 75 16.87 -10.80 9.04
C GLU A 75 15.50 -11.42 9.37
N TRP A 76 14.45 -10.60 9.53
CA TRP A 76 13.10 -11.06 9.86
C TRP A 76 12.43 -11.85 8.72
N LEU A 77 13.02 -11.82 7.52
CA LEU A 77 12.62 -12.61 6.36
C LEU A 77 13.46 -13.89 6.19
N TYR A 78 14.06 -14.40 7.28
CA TYR A 78 14.93 -15.57 7.32
C TYR A 78 14.40 -16.81 6.56
N VAL A 79 13.08 -16.97 6.46
CA VAL A 79 12.42 -18.09 5.77
C VAL A 79 12.77 -18.16 4.27
N THR A 80 13.19 -17.04 3.65
CA THR A 80 13.42 -17.00 2.19
C THR A 80 14.88 -17.13 1.78
N GLY A 81 15.84 -16.98 2.71
CA GLY A 81 17.29 -17.01 2.43
C GLY A 81 17.82 -15.91 1.48
N ASN A 82 16.93 -15.15 0.83
CA ASN A 82 17.26 -14.03 -0.05
C ASN A 82 16.25 -12.90 0.21
N PRO A 83 16.62 -11.90 1.03
CA PRO A 83 15.69 -10.88 1.47
C PRO A 83 15.15 -10.01 0.34
N TYR A 84 15.81 -9.95 -0.81
CA TYR A 84 15.39 -9.17 -1.99
C TYR A 84 14.80 -10.05 -3.12
N SER A 85 14.32 -11.24 -2.79
CA SER A 85 13.59 -12.08 -3.74
C SER A 85 12.12 -11.65 -3.86
N MET A 86 11.49 -11.98 -4.99
CA MET A 86 10.06 -11.79 -5.19
C MET A 86 9.24 -12.47 -4.08
N LEU A 87 9.68 -13.66 -3.63
CA LEU A 87 9.02 -14.39 -2.54
C LEU A 87 9.09 -13.61 -1.21
N SER A 88 10.23 -13.00 -0.89
CA SER A 88 10.39 -12.15 0.30
C SER A 88 9.45 -10.95 0.29
N LEU A 89 9.34 -10.25 -0.84
CA LEU A 89 8.41 -9.13 -0.99
C LEU A 89 6.96 -9.57 -0.90
N PHE A 90 6.62 -10.72 -1.47
CA PHE A 90 5.28 -11.27 -1.38
C PHE A 90 4.91 -11.60 0.07
N ILE A 91 5.77 -12.32 0.79
CA ILE A 91 5.57 -12.64 2.21
C ILE A 91 5.48 -11.36 3.04
N TYR A 92 6.36 -10.39 2.79
CA TYR A 92 6.34 -9.10 3.46
C TYR A 92 5.02 -8.35 3.19
N ALA A 93 4.56 -8.30 1.95
CA ALA A 93 3.30 -7.65 1.58
C ALA A 93 2.09 -8.30 2.25
N LEU A 94 2.07 -9.63 2.36
CA LEU A 94 1.04 -10.35 3.11
C LEU A 94 1.05 -10.00 4.59
N HIS A 95 2.22 -9.96 5.23
CA HIS A 95 2.34 -9.58 6.64
C HIS A 95 1.90 -8.14 6.87
N PHE A 96 2.37 -7.22 6.03
CA PHE A 96 2.01 -5.81 6.09
C PHE A 96 0.49 -5.62 5.90
N TRP A 97 -0.10 -6.30 4.92
CA TRP A 97 -1.55 -6.35 4.71
C TRP A 97 -2.29 -6.85 5.95
N LEU A 98 -1.86 -7.98 6.52
CA LEU A 98 -2.52 -8.58 7.68
C LEU A 98 -2.47 -7.63 8.90
N VAL A 99 -1.31 -7.05 9.19
CA VAL A 99 -1.13 -6.06 10.25
C VAL A 99 -2.03 -4.84 10.01
N SER A 100 -2.10 -4.38 8.76
CA SER A 100 -2.96 -3.25 8.38
C SER A 100 -4.44 -3.56 8.66
N MET A 101 -4.90 -4.74 8.27
CA MET A 101 -6.30 -5.16 8.40
C MET A 101 -6.73 -5.42 9.84
N VAL A 102 -5.82 -5.92 10.67
CA VAL A 102 -6.12 -6.37 12.04
C VAL A 102 -5.81 -5.30 13.07
N ILE A 103 -4.87 -4.39 12.80
CA ILE A 103 -4.41 -3.37 13.76
C ILE A 103 -4.77 -1.98 13.25
N VAL A 104 -4.23 -1.58 12.10
CA VAL A 104 -4.35 -0.18 11.62
C VAL A 104 -5.79 0.19 11.31
N PHE A 105 -6.51 -0.63 10.55
CA PHE A 105 -7.88 -0.36 10.11
C PHE A 105 -8.87 -0.27 11.28
N PRO A 106 -8.83 -1.18 12.28
CA PRO A 106 -9.60 -1.02 13.51
C PRO A 106 -9.29 0.27 14.28
N ILE A 107 -8.02 0.65 14.41
CA ILE A 107 -7.62 1.90 15.09
C ILE A 107 -8.21 3.13 14.40
N LEU A 108 -8.22 3.13 13.07
CA LEU A 108 -8.83 4.20 12.26
C LEU A 108 -10.37 4.19 12.27
N GLY A 109 -10.99 3.18 12.89
CA GLY A 109 -12.44 3.07 13.00
C GLY A 109 -13.12 2.33 11.83
N PHE A 110 -12.35 1.80 10.87
CA PHE A 110 -12.83 1.06 9.68
C PHE A 110 -13.30 -0.36 10.00
N GLY A 111 -13.07 -0.80 11.23
CA GLY A 111 -13.38 -2.15 11.70
C GLY A 111 -12.39 -3.21 11.20
N LEU A 112 -12.56 -4.43 11.68
CA LEU A 112 -11.70 -5.56 11.31
C LEU A 112 -11.83 -5.86 9.82
N PHE A 113 -10.70 -5.96 9.11
CA PHE A 113 -10.65 -6.15 7.65
C PHE A 113 -11.36 -5.04 6.84
N GLY A 114 -11.51 -3.83 7.40
CA GLY A 114 -12.17 -2.72 6.70
C GLY A 114 -13.65 -2.94 6.42
N ARG A 115 -14.31 -3.84 7.16
CA ARG A 115 -15.71 -4.25 6.91
C ARG A 115 -16.73 -3.10 7.00
N ARG A 116 -16.39 -1.98 7.65
CA ARG A 116 -17.27 -0.79 7.70
C ARG A 116 -17.18 0.05 6.43
N GLU A 117 -16.04 -0.01 5.73
CA GLU A 117 -15.81 0.73 4.48
C GLU A 117 -16.32 -0.06 3.26
N GLY A 118 -16.26 -1.38 3.29
CA GLY A 118 -16.84 -2.22 2.24
C GLY A 118 -16.58 -3.71 2.41
N LYS A 119 -17.34 -4.54 1.67
CA LYS A 119 -17.21 -6.01 1.74
C LYS A 119 -15.90 -6.54 1.13
N LEU A 120 -15.33 -5.80 0.17
CA LEU A 120 -14.16 -6.21 -0.62
C LEU A 120 -12.90 -5.39 -0.32
N VAL A 121 -12.96 -4.44 0.62
CA VAL A 121 -11.83 -3.57 0.99
C VAL A 121 -10.59 -4.38 1.37
N TRP A 122 -10.76 -5.51 2.06
CA TRP A 122 -9.65 -6.38 2.41
C TRP A 122 -8.91 -6.94 1.18
N ILE A 123 -9.64 -7.27 0.10
CA ILE A 123 -9.05 -7.75 -1.16
C ILE A 123 -8.41 -6.59 -1.92
N GLU A 124 -9.07 -5.44 -1.99
CA GLU A 124 -8.56 -4.24 -2.67
C GLU A 124 -7.20 -3.83 -2.09
N VAL A 125 -7.09 -3.79 -0.76
CA VAL A 125 -5.84 -3.46 -0.09
C VAL A 125 -4.80 -4.58 -0.25
N LEU A 126 -5.22 -5.85 -0.25
CA LEU A 126 -4.29 -6.97 -0.52
C LEU A 126 -3.68 -6.84 -1.92
N ILE A 127 -4.51 -6.64 -2.94
CA ILE A 127 -4.06 -6.42 -4.32
C ILE A 127 -3.14 -5.21 -4.38
N THR A 128 -3.50 -4.12 -3.71
CA THR A 128 -2.68 -2.91 -3.63
C THR A 128 -1.31 -3.18 -3.03
N MET A 129 -1.23 -3.90 -1.91
CA MET A 129 0.04 -4.25 -1.27
C MET A 129 0.90 -5.16 -2.16
N ILE A 130 0.28 -6.10 -2.87
CA ILE A 130 0.97 -6.95 -3.85
C ILE A 130 1.52 -6.10 -4.99
N LEU A 131 0.72 -5.19 -5.56
CA LEU A 131 1.15 -4.30 -6.65
C LEU A 131 2.30 -3.38 -6.22
N ILE A 132 2.22 -2.81 -5.01
CA ILE A 132 3.31 -2.03 -4.41
C ILE A 132 4.56 -2.90 -4.26
N GLY A 133 4.43 -4.13 -3.74
CA GLY A 133 5.53 -5.07 -3.60
C GLY A 133 6.20 -5.42 -4.93
N VAL A 134 5.41 -5.72 -5.96
CA VAL A 134 5.89 -6.01 -7.32
C VAL A 134 6.61 -4.79 -7.90
N ALA A 135 6.03 -3.59 -7.81
CA ALA A 135 6.66 -2.37 -8.28
C ALA A 135 7.95 -2.04 -7.51
N MET A 136 7.99 -2.33 -6.21
CA MET A 136 9.18 -2.18 -5.38
C MET A 136 10.29 -3.15 -5.82
N GLN A 137 9.94 -4.41 -6.18
CA GLN A 137 10.91 -5.35 -6.73
C GLN A 137 11.54 -4.80 -8.02
N PHE A 138 10.72 -4.33 -8.96
CA PHE A 138 11.22 -3.74 -10.21
C PHE A 138 12.12 -2.54 -9.95
N ALA A 139 11.76 -1.67 -9.00
CA ALA A 139 12.61 -0.55 -8.62
C ALA A 139 13.94 -1.03 -8.01
N ILE A 140 13.91 -2.01 -7.11
CA ILE A 140 15.12 -2.59 -6.51
C ILE A 140 16.03 -3.20 -7.57
N ASP A 141 15.47 -4.00 -8.49
CA ASP A 141 16.24 -4.63 -9.57
C ASP A 141 16.81 -3.60 -10.54
N TRP A 142 16.09 -2.51 -10.79
CA TRP A 142 16.57 -1.40 -11.62
C TRP A 142 17.70 -0.60 -10.97
N PHE A 143 17.64 -0.37 -9.64
CA PHE A 143 18.65 0.40 -8.91
C PHE A 143 19.81 -0.45 -8.37
N ARG A 144 19.65 -1.77 -8.30
CA ARG A 144 20.71 -2.74 -7.93
C ARG A 144 22.05 -2.52 -8.66
N PRO A 145 22.09 -2.33 -9.99
CA PRO A 145 23.35 -2.10 -10.70
C PRO A 145 24.05 -0.78 -10.32
N PHE A 146 23.33 0.21 -9.79
CA PHE A 146 23.88 1.55 -9.51
C PHE A 146 24.20 1.79 -8.03
N PHE A 147 23.51 1.12 -7.09
CA PHE A 147 23.66 1.34 -5.65
C PHE A 147 24.10 0.11 -4.84
N PHE A 148 23.93 -1.11 -5.38
CA PHE A 148 24.23 -2.36 -4.68
C PHE A 148 25.31 -3.22 -5.38
N ALA A 149 26.03 -2.64 -6.35
CA ALA A 149 27.34 -3.12 -6.74
C ALA A 149 28.33 -2.81 -5.60
N LEU A 150 28.31 -3.62 -4.55
CA LEU A 150 29.50 -3.76 -3.71
C LEU A 150 30.61 -4.31 -4.61
N PRO A 151 31.85 -3.78 -4.53
CA PRO A 151 32.96 -4.41 -5.22
C PRO A 151 33.08 -5.84 -4.71
N VAL A 152 33.22 -6.78 -5.66
CA VAL A 152 33.51 -8.19 -5.43
C VAL A 152 34.70 -8.34 -4.49
#